data_AF-A0A382PIL8-F1
#
_entry.id   AF-A0A382PIL8-F1
#
_cell.length_a   1.000
_cell.length_b   1.000
_cell.length_c   1.000
_cell.angle_alpha   90.00
_cell.angle_beta   90.00
_cell.angle_gamma   90.00
#
_symmetry.space_group_name_H-M   'P 1'
#
loop_
_entity.id
_entity.type
_entity.pdbx_description
1 polymer ?
#
loop_
_entity_poly.entity_id
_entity_poly.type
_entity_poly.pdbx_seq_one_letter_code
_entity_poly.pdbx_strand_id
1 'polypeptide(L)'
;KAFKTDTSWDQAQGFVERLGETADQLGLGFGVKFSNTLIVENHRSFFPESEKEMYLSGPPLHVLASNLVDCFRQRFGDGYPISFSAGIDRKNFADAVAIGLTPITSCSDLLKTGGYSRASTYFRELDARMDRLGVNNIPDYIIKVYGHSEESLSQCGLAESDARLKACRQALENGESLREASGPELHATWLSRSKLINTLSYVEQANRDERYALLKNSKPPTKVGSMLELFDCLTCDKCIPVCPNDANFMLSIPPEQIHVKTLRLQDGNWTVEETGKLNLEKKHQIANFADFCNECGNCDIFCPEDGGPYVLKPRFFGSRQSFLQFSGHEGFYIERDAGGDTVL
;
A
#
# COMPACT_ATOMS: atom_id res chain seq x y z
N LYS A 1 -9.84 21.31 -8.39
CA LYS A 1 -8.75 22.01 -9.12
C LYS A 1 -7.63 21.05 -9.49
N ALA A 2 -7.30 20.07 -8.63
CA ALA A 2 -6.27 19.04 -8.84
C ALA A 2 -6.08 18.60 -10.30
N PHE A 3 -7.11 18.09 -10.97
CA PHE A 3 -6.97 17.53 -12.33
C PHE A 3 -7.00 18.55 -13.49
N LYS A 4 -7.11 19.86 -13.24
CA LYS A 4 -7.23 20.85 -14.33
C LYS A 4 -5.97 20.97 -15.19
N THR A 5 -4.82 20.69 -14.60
CA THR A 5 -3.51 20.75 -15.25
C THR A 5 -2.96 19.37 -15.59
N ASP A 6 -3.67 18.31 -15.20
CA ASP A 6 -3.26 16.93 -15.44
C ASP A 6 -3.52 16.53 -16.89
N THR A 7 -2.84 15.47 -17.31
CA THR A 7 -3.04 14.87 -18.63
C THR A 7 -4.50 14.42 -18.78
N SER A 8 -5.19 14.94 -19.79
CA SER A 8 -6.53 14.49 -20.13
C SER A 8 -6.51 13.08 -20.74
N TRP A 9 -7.66 12.42 -20.76
CA TRP A 9 -7.79 11.10 -21.39
C TRP A 9 -7.39 11.13 -22.88
N ASP A 10 -7.86 12.13 -23.63
CA ASP A 10 -7.54 12.27 -25.06
C ASP A 10 -6.03 12.50 -25.27
N GLN A 11 -5.39 13.29 -24.39
CA GLN A 11 -3.94 13.48 -24.42
C GLN A 11 -3.20 12.18 -24.13
N ALA A 12 -3.62 11.43 -23.11
CA ALA A 12 -3.04 10.14 -22.77
C ALA A 12 -3.15 9.15 -23.93
N GLN A 13 -4.30 9.09 -24.61
CA GLN A 13 -4.47 8.26 -25.79
C GLN A 13 -3.48 8.63 -26.90
N GLY A 14 -3.40 9.94 -27.21
CA GLY A 14 -2.45 10.43 -28.21
C GLY A 14 -0.99 10.17 -27.86
N PHE A 15 -0.61 10.19 -26.56
CA PHE A 15 0.74 9.81 -26.14
C PHE A 15 1.02 8.33 -26.40
N VAL A 16 0.08 7.46 -26.03
CA VAL A 16 0.21 6.01 -26.19
C VAL A 16 0.38 5.63 -27.67
N GLU A 17 -0.41 6.22 -28.56
CA GLU A 17 -0.31 5.97 -30.01
C GLU A 17 1.05 6.40 -30.57
N ARG A 18 1.45 7.65 -30.34
CA ARG A 18 2.71 8.18 -30.89
C ARG A 18 3.93 7.46 -30.33
N LEU A 19 3.91 7.14 -29.03
CA LEU A 19 5.01 6.41 -28.40
C LEU A 19 5.06 4.95 -28.85
N GLY A 20 3.90 4.30 -29.03
CA GLY A 20 3.80 2.97 -29.60
C GLY A 20 4.39 2.90 -31.01
N GLU A 21 3.94 3.78 -31.91
CA GLU A 21 4.47 3.87 -33.27
C GLU A 21 5.97 4.14 -33.31
N THR A 22 6.45 5.04 -32.44
CA THR A 22 7.89 5.34 -32.34
C THR A 22 8.68 4.13 -31.85
N ALA A 23 8.16 3.38 -30.87
CA ALA A 23 8.81 2.19 -30.37
C ALA A 23 8.90 1.10 -31.46
N ASP A 24 7.83 0.88 -32.23
CA ASP A 24 7.83 -0.07 -33.34
C ASP A 24 8.87 0.30 -34.42
N GLN A 25 8.94 1.58 -34.80
CA GLN A 25 9.93 2.06 -35.77
C GLN A 25 11.38 1.86 -35.30
N LEU A 26 11.60 1.86 -33.99
CA LEU A 26 12.91 1.65 -33.37
C LEU A 26 13.18 0.18 -32.99
N GLY A 27 12.22 -0.73 -33.19
CA GLY A 27 12.33 -2.12 -32.76
C GLY A 27 12.37 -2.29 -31.24
N LEU A 28 11.75 -1.38 -30.49
CA LEU A 28 11.66 -1.39 -29.03
C LEU A 28 10.27 -1.80 -28.55
N GLY A 29 10.19 -2.30 -27.31
CA GLY A 29 8.91 -2.53 -26.64
C GLY A 29 8.39 -1.28 -25.96
N PHE A 30 7.08 -1.05 -26.03
CA PHE A 30 6.37 0.01 -25.29
C PHE A 30 5.29 -0.59 -24.40
N GLY A 31 5.05 0.01 -23.23
CA GLY A 31 4.05 -0.44 -22.27
C GLY A 31 3.62 0.69 -21.34
N VAL A 32 2.54 0.46 -20.60
CA VAL A 32 1.95 1.46 -19.71
C VAL A 32 1.94 0.98 -18.26
N LYS A 33 1.89 1.93 -17.31
CA LYS A 33 1.82 1.63 -15.87
C LYS A 33 0.56 2.22 -15.25
N PHE A 34 -0.29 1.34 -14.70
CA PHE A 34 -1.50 1.73 -13.97
C PHE A 34 -1.40 1.30 -12.49
N SER A 35 -1.29 2.18 -11.50
CA SER A 35 -1.19 3.63 -11.60
C SER A 35 -0.11 4.14 -10.65
N ASN A 36 0.04 5.47 -10.61
CA ASN A 36 0.62 6.13 -9.45
C ASN A 36 -0.49 6.42 -8.42
N THR A 37 -0.15 7.05 -7.30
CA THR A 37 -1.11 7.57 -6.33
C THR A 37 -2.12 8.52 -6.96
N LEU A 38 -3.34 8.56 -6.42
CA LEU A 38 -4.39 9.48 -6.85
C LEU A 38 -4.37 10.74 -5.98
N ILE A 39 -4.30 11.91 -6.60
CA ILE A 39 -4.42 13.19 -5.89
C ILE A 39 -5.84 13.34 -5.34
N VAL A 40 -5.96 13.68 -4.06
CA VAL A 40 -7.23 13.96 -3.38
C VAL A 40 -7.12 15.25 -2.57
N GLU A 41 -8.25 15.88 -2.29
CA GLU A 41 -8.28 17.10 -1.47
C GLU A 41 -7.89 16.79 -0.02
N ASN A 42 -6.96 17.58 0.51
CA ASN A 42 -6.60 17.52 1.91
C ASN A 42 -7.70 18.16 2.77
N HIS A 43 -8.38 17.34 3.56
CA HIS A 43 -9.42 17.75 4.51
C HIS A 43 -8.98 17.50 5.96
N ARG A 44 -7.68 17.23 6.19
CA ARG A 44 -7.14 16.83 7.49
C ARG A 44 -6.37 17.99 8.11
N SER A 45 -6.43 18.07 9.44
CA SER A 45 -5.79 19.13 10.23
C SER A 45 -4.36 18.81 10.67
N PHE A 46 -3.80 17.65 10.29
CA PHE A 46 -2.45 17.25 10.69
C PHE A 46 -1.36 17.67 9.70
N PHE A 47 -1.71 18.04 8.47
CA PHE A 47 -0.79 18.67 7.53
C PHE A 47 -0.85 20.19 7.69
N PRO A 48 0.21 20.94 7.31
CA PRO A 48 0.17 22.39 7.26
C PRO A 48 -1.04 22.89 6.44
N GLU A 49 -1.66 24.00 6.84
CA GLU A 49 -2.80 24.59 6.10
C GLU A 49 -2.46 24.96 4.65
N SER A 50 -1.16 25.14 4.35
CA SER A 50 -0.66 25.35 2.99
C SER A 50 -0.76 24.11 2.10
N GLU A 51 -0.80 22.92 2.69
CA GLU A 51 -0.86 21.65 1.97
C GLU A 51 -2.32 21.30 1.65
N LYS A 52 -2.72 21.54 0.41
CA LYS A 52 -4.12 21.40 -0.04
C LYS A 52 -4.43 20.01 -0.61
N GLU A 53 -3.42 19.18 -0.81
CA GLU A 53 -3.53 17.93 -1.54
C GLU A 53 -2.95 16.77 -0.72
N MET A 54 -3.50 15.57 -0.92
CA MET A 54 -2.98 14.31 -0.40
C MET A 54 -2.92 13.29 -1.53
N TYR A 55 -2.17 12.22 -1.31
CA TYR A 55 -1.95 11.16 -2.31
C TYR A 55 -2.54 9.83 -1.82
N LEU A 56 -3.68 9.44 -2.40
CA LEU A 56 -4.37 8.20 -2.10
C LEU A 56 -3.62 7.01 -2.70
N SER A 57 -3.36 6.02 -1.86
CA SER A 57 -2.87 4.69 -2.24
C SER A 57 -3.70 3.60 -1.57
N GLY A 58 -3.37 2.33 -1.82
CA GLY A 58 -4.00 1.20 -1.14
C GLY A 58 -5.33 0.75 -1.74
N PRO A 59 -6.19 0.06 -0.95
CA PRO A 59 -7.34 -0.67 -1.47
C PRO A 59 -8.32 0.13 -2.34
N PRO A 60 -8.69 1.40 -2.02
CA PRO A 60 -9.62 2.15 -2.85
C PRO A 60 -9.07 2.43 -4.27
N LEU A 61 -7.76 2.68 -4.38
CA LEU A 61 -7.10 2.93 -5.66
C LEU A 61 -7.16 1.71 -6.58
N HIS A 62 -7.23 0.50 -6.02
CA HIS A 62 -7.31 -0.74 -6.79
C HIS A 62 -8.53 -0.77 -7.72
N VAL A 63 -9.71 -0.40 -7.19
CA VAL A 63 -10.96 -0.40 -7.96
C VAL A 63 -10.89 0.67 -9.06
N LEU A 64 -10.44 1.88 -8.72
CA LEU A 64 -10.30 2.98 -9.68
C LEU A 64 -9.32 2.65 -10.81
N ALA A 65 -8.14 2.12 -10.46
CA ALA A 65 -7.13 1.73 -11.45
C ALA A 65 -7.58 0.54 -12.29
N SER A 66 -8.37 -0.40 -11.76
CA SER A 66 -8.91 -1.52 -12.52
C SER A 66 -9.94 -1.06 -13.55
N ASN A 67 -10.81 -0.11 -13.20
CA ASN A 67 -11.72 0.52 -14.18
C ASN A 67 -10.94 1.31 -15.25
N LEU A 68 -9.83 1.97 -14.89
CA LEU A 68 -8.96 2.63 -15.85
C LEU A 68 -8.29 1.63 -16.82
N VAL A 69 -7.92 0.44 -16.34
CA VAL A 69 -7.42 -0.66 -17.19
C VAL A 69 -8.49 -1.11 -18.18
N ASP A 70 -9.76 -1.22 -17.76
CA ASP A 70 -10.87 -1.53 -18.67
C ASP A 70 -11.05 -0.45 -19.74
N CYS A 71 -11.13 0.83 -19.35
CA CYS A 71 -11.18 1.95 -20.30
C CYS A 71 -10.01 1.94 -21.30
N PHE A 72 -8.80 1.62 -20.82
CA PHE A 72 -7.62 1.50 -21.68
C PHE A 72 -7.75 0.34 -22.66
N ARG A 73 -8.20 -0.83 -22.21
CA ARG A 73 -8.40 -2.02 -23.05
C ARG A 73 -9.53 -1.87 -24.07
N GLN A 74 -10.57 -1.12 -23.75
CA GLN A 74 -11.61 -0.75 -24.73
C GLN A 74 -11.04 0.09 -25.88
N ARG A 75 -10.03 0.93 -25.61
CA ARG A 75 -9.38 1.77 -26.64
C ARG A 75 -8.27 1.06 -27.42
N PHE A 76 -7.43 0.30 -26.73
CA PHE A 76 -6.16 -0.23 -27.26
C PHE A 76 -6.09 -1.76 -27.32
N GLY A 77 -7.12 -2.47 -26.84
CA GLY A 77 -7.08 -3.91 -26.71
C GLY A 77 -5.96 -4.38 -25.77
N ASP A 78 -5.38 -5.55 -26.07
CA ASP A 78 -4.17 -6.07 -25.40
C ASP A 78 -2.90 -5.70 -26.18
N GLY A 79 -2.94 -4.63 -26.98
CA GLY A 79 -1.83 -4.21 -27.84
C GLY A 79 -0.61 -3.72 -27.08
N TYR A 80 -0.78 -3.28 -25.83
CA TYR A 80 0.31 -2.81 -24.98
C TYR A 80 0.34 -3.55 -23.65
N PRO A 81 1.52 -4.05 -23.20
CA PRO A 81 1.67 -4.62 -21.88
C PRO A 81 1.37 -3.58 -20.79
N ILE A 82 0.70 -4.05 -19.73
CA ILE A 82 0.31 -3.21 -18.59
C ILE A 82 1.05 -3.70 -17.35
N SER A 83 1.95 -2.86 -16.84
CA SER A 83 2.43 -2.98 -15.46
C SER A 83 1.41 -2.38 -14.50
N PHE A 84 1.21 -2.99 -13.33
CA PHE A 84 0.15 -2.58 -12.41
C PHE A 84 0.62 -2.34 -10.98
N SER A 85 0.15 -1.25 -10.37
CA SER A 85 0.55 -0.77 -9.04
C SER A 85 -0.59 0.01 -8.38
N ALA A 86 -1.61 -0.69 -7.90
CA ALA A 86 -2.71 -0.04 -7.19
C ALA A 86 -3.35 -1.02 -6.20
N GLY A 87 -3.11 -0.84 -4.91
CA GLY A 87 -3.80 -1.58 -3.84
C GLY A 87 -3.70 -3.12 -3.93
N ILE A 88 -2.61 -3.64 -4.49
CA ILE A 88 -2.39 -5.09 -4.62
C ILE A 88 -2.11 -5.72 -3.25
N ASP A 89 -2.84 -6.79 -2.95
CA ASP A 89 -2.61 -7.68 -1.82
C ASP A 89 -2.95 -9.14 -2.14
N ARG A 90 -2.83 -10.01 -1.14
CA ARG A 90 -3.07 -11.45 -1.28
C ARG A 90 -4.46 -11.85 -1.81
N LYS A 91 -5.48 -10.98 -1.73
CA LYS A 91 -6.84 -11.35 -2.17
C LYS A 91 -7.11 -11.01 -3.63
N ASN A 92 -6.40 -10.03 -4.20
CA ASN A 92 -6.60 -9.60 -5.58
C ASN A 92 -5.41 -9.89 -6.50
N PHE A 93 -4.28 -10.35 -5.96
CA PHE A 93 -3.09 -10.68 -6.74
C PHE A 93 -3.38 -11.71 -7.85
N ALA A 94 -4.06 -12.82 -7.51
CA ALA A 94 -4.38 -13.86 -8.47
C ALA A 94 -5.30 -13.37 -9.61
N ASP A 95 -6.21 -12.44 -9.31
CA ASP A 95 -7.09 -11.81 -10.29
C ASP A 95 -6.34 -10.81 -11.18
N ALA A 96 -5.40 -10.04 -10.62
CA ALA A 96 -4.52 -9.17 -11.40
C ALA A 96 -3.67 -9.97 -12.41
N VAL A 97 -3.19 -11.16 -12.01
CA VAL A 97 -2.53 -12.11 -12.91
C VAL A 97 -3.51 -12.64 -13.96
N ALA A 98 -4.74 -12.97 -13.56
CA ALA A 98 -5.77 -13.53 -14.44
C ALA A 98 -6.20 -12.59 -15.59
N ILE A 99 -6.08 -11.28 -15.38
CA ILE A 99 -6.33 -10.28 -16.43
C ILE A 99 -5.02 -9.87 -17.13
N GLY A 100 -3.90 -10.54 -16.88
CA GLY A 100 -2.64 -10.33 -17.61
C GLY A 100 -1.89 -9.04 -17.26
N LEU A 101 -2.03 -8.53 -16.03
CA LEU A 101 -1.21 -7.42 -15.55
C LEU A 101 0.19 -7.95 -15.19
N THR A 102 1.22 -7.41 -15.84
CA THR A 102 2.60 -7.78 -15.55
C THR A 102 3.60 -6.71 -15.99
N PRO A 103 4.59 -6.34 -15.15
CA PRO A 103 4.77 -6.77 -13.75
C PRO A 103 3.71 -6.18 -12.80
N ILE A 104 3.46 -6.87 -11.67
CA ILE A 104 2.58 -6.41 -10.59
C ILE A 104 3.44 -5.89 -9.43
N THR A 105 3.18 -4.66 -8.99
CA THR A 105 3.89 -3.98 -7.89
C THR A 105 2.97 -3.82 -6.67
N SER A 106 3.51 -4.05 -5.47
CA SER A 106 2.81 -3.83 -4.20
C SER A 106 3.65 -2.95 -3.27
N CYS A 107 3.01 -2.02 -2.57
CA CYS A 107 3.66 -1.10 -1.62
C CYS A 107 2.80 -0.95 -0.36
N SER A 108 1.59 -0.37 -0.46
CA SER A 108 0.73 -0.08 0.70
C SER A 108 0.37 -1.32 1.54
N ASP A 109 0.38 -2.52 0.96
CA ASP A 109 0.17 -3.74 1.75
C ASP A 109 1.41 -4.15 2.55
N LEU A 110 2.61 -3.98 1.97
CA LEU A 110 3.88 -4.31 2.61
C LEU A 110 4.23 -3.36 3.76
N LEU A 111 3.65 -2.15 3.77
CA LEU A 111 3.80 -1.19 4.88
C LEU A 111 2.91 -1.52 6.10
N LYS A 112 2.02 -2.53 5.99
CA LYS A 112 1.17 -2.96 7.11
C LYS A 112 1.88 -3.99 7.98
N THR A 113 1.29 -4.25 9.15
CA THR A 113 1.74 -5.32 10.06
C THR A 113 1.99 -6.64 9.32
N GLY A 114 3.16 -7.22 9.56
CA GLY A 114 3.71 -8.36 8.83
C GLY A 114 4.78 -7.98 7.80
N GLY A 115 4.84 -6.72 7.35
CA GLY A 115 5.92 -6.25 6.49
C GLY A 115 6.05 -7.05 5.20
N TYR A 116 7.30 -7.34 4.80
CA TYR A 116 7.61 -8.18 3.64
C TYR A 116 7.11 -9.62 3.74
N SER A 117 6.90 -10.17 4.94
CA SER A 117 6.41 -11.56 5.10
C SER A 117 5.02 -11.76 4.51
N ARG A 118 4.24 -10.69 4.36
CA ARG A 118 2.91 -10.69 3.73
C ARG A 118 2.97 -11.19 2.28
N ALA A 119 4.06 -10.90 1.56
CA ALA A 119 4.26 -11.31 0.17
C ALA A 119 4.24 -12.84 -0.01
N SER A 120 4.65 -13.61 1.01
CA SER A 120 4.62 -15.08 1.00
C SER A 120 3.21 -15.67 0.81
N THR A 121 2.16 -14.87 1.02
CA THR A 121 0.77 -15.31 0.89
C THR A 121 0.14 -14.97 -0.46
N TYR A 122 0.81 -14.20 -1.32
CA TYR A 122 0.25 -13.74 -2.60
C TYR A 122 0.11 -14.90 -3.58
N PHE A 123 1.14 -15.76 -3.65
CA PHE A 123 1.16 -16.91 -4.53
C PHE A 123 0.22 -18.03 -4.08
N ARG A 124 -0.09 -18.16 -2.77
CA ARG A 124 -0.92 -19.27 -2.26
C ARG A 124 -2.29 -19.37 -2.95
N GLU A 125 -2.96 -18.23 -3.16
CA GLU A 125 -4.26 -18.23 -3.85
C GLU A 125 -4.10 -18.49 -5.36
N LEU A 126 -3.04 -17.96 -5.98
CA LEU A 126 -2.74 -18.22 -7.38
C LEU A 126 -2.48 -19.72 -7.61
N ASP A 127 -1.59 -20.32 -6.82
CA ASP A 127 -1.24 -21.74 -6.86
C ASP A 127 -2.49 -22.60 -6.65
N ALA A 128 -3.29 -22.30 -5.62
CA ALA A 128 -4.54 -23.05 -5.35
C ALA A 128 -5.59 -22.92 -6.47
N ARG A 129 -5.63 -21.81 -7.22
CA ARG A 129 -6.49 -21.69 -8.41
C ARG A 129 -5.91 -22.47 -9.59
N MET A 130 -4.59 -22.41 -9.80
CA MET A 130 -3.91 -23.16 -10.86
C MET A 130 -4.05 -24.67 -10.69
N ASP A 131 -3.88 -25.18 -9.46
CA ASP A 131 -4.08 -26.60 -9.11
C ASP A 131 -5.51 -27.07 -9.41
N ARG A 132 -6.53 -26.26 -9.03
CA ARG A 132 -7.95 -26.56 -9.32
C ARG A 132 -8.26 -26.65 -10.81
N LEU A 133 -7.52 -25.90 -11.62
CA LEU A 133 -7.68 -25.87 -13.08
C LEU A 133 -6.76 -26.86 -13.81
N GLY A 134 -5.88 -27.55 -13.07
CA GLY A 134 -4.89 -28.46 -13.62
C GLY A 134 -3.88 -27.77 -14.55
N VAL A 135 -3.52 -26.51 -14.28
CA VAL A 135 -2.56 -25.74 -15.10
C VAL A 135 -1.27 -25.48 -14.34
N ASN A 136 -0.16 -25.43 -15.07
CA ASN A 136 1.19 -25.20 -14.50
C ASN A 136 1.87 -23.96 -15.11
N ASN A 137 1.15 -23.16 -15.90
CA ASN A 137 1.65 -21.96 -16.54
C ASN A 137 0.61 -20.84 -16.53
N ILE A 138 1.08 -19.58 -16.53
CA ILE A 138 0.23 -18.39 -16.44
C ILE A 138 -0.68 -18.19 -17.66
N PRO A 139 -0.23 -18.41 -18.91
CA PRO A 139 -1.12 -18.31 -20.06
C PRO A 139 -2.38 -19.19 -19.96
N ASP A 140 -2.22 -20.47 -19.62
CA ASP A 140 -3.36 -21.37 -19.51
C ASP A 140 -4.22 -21.06 -18.29
N TYR A 141 -3.63 -20.55 -17.20
CA TYR A 141 -4.37 -19.98 -16.08
C TYR A 141 -5.28 -18.82 -16.51
N ILE A 142 -4.75 -17.85 -17.27
CA ILE A 142 -5.52 -16.72 -17.80
C ILE A 142 -6.67 -17.22 -18.68
N ILE A 143 -6.42 -18.20 -19.56
CA ILE A 143 -7.45 -18.74 -20.46
C ILE A 143 -8.57 -19.44 -19.69
N LYS A 144 -8.26 -20.13 -18.59
CA LYS A 144 -9.22 -21.00 -17.88
C LYS A 144 -9.94 -20.35 -16.70
N VAL A 145 -9.30 -19.43 -15.96
CA VAL A 145 -9.70 -19.08 -14.59
C VAL A 145 -11.10 -18.48 -14.43
N TYR A 146 -11.57 -17.67 -15.37
CA TYR A 146 -12.92 -17.10 -15.32
C TYR A 146 -13.98 -17.93 -16.05
N GLY A 147 -13.61 -19.09 -16.61
CA GLY A 147 -14.54 -19.96 -17.35
C GLY A 147 -14.88 -19.47 -18.76
N HIS A 148 -14.15 -18.48 -19.29
CA HIS A 148 -14.40 -17.87 -20.61
C HIS A 148 -13.65 -18.53 -21.76
N SER A 149 -13.08 -19.73 -21.57
CA SER A 149 -12.16 -20.34 -22.54
C SER A 149 -12.79 -20.53 -23.92
N GLU A 150 -14.03 -21.01 -24.00
CA GLU A 150 -14.75 -21.19 -25.28
C GLU A 150 -15.15 -19.86 -25.91
N GLU A 151 -15.63 -18.91 -25.10
CA GLU A 151 -16.02 -17.58 -25.58
C GLU A 151 -14.80 -16.86 -26.19
N SER A 152 -13.68 -16.81 -25.47
CA SER A 152 -12.46 -16.17 -25.95
C SER A 152 -11.86 -16.89 -27.17
N LEU A 153 -12.02 -18.21 -27.28
CA LEU A 153 -11.59 -18.98 -28.46
C LEU A 153 -12.43 -18.61 -29.69
N SER A 154 -13.75 -18.53 -29.55
CA SER A 154 -14.65 -18.15 -30.66
C SER A 154 -14.36 -16.74 -31.20
N GLN A 155 -13.86 -15.83 -30.35
CA GLN A 155 -13.47 -14.46 -30.71
C GLN A 155 -12.08 -14.37 -31.36
N CYS A 156 -11.41 -15.49 -31.63
CA CYS A 156 -10.13 -15.52 -32.36
C CYS A 156 -10.29 -15.33 -33.88
N GLY A 157 -11.52 -15.31 -34.41
CA GLY A 157 -11.79 -15.02 -35.82
C GLY A 157 -11.47 -16.16 -36.79
N LEU A 158 -11.42 -17.41 -36.29
CA LEU A 158 -11.30 -18.60 -37.13
C LEU A 158 -12.67 -19.04 -37.68
N ALA A 159 -12.67 -19.70 -38.84
CA ALA A 159 -13.88 -20.35 -39.34
C ALA A 159 -14.22 -21.57 -38.46
N GLU A 160 -15.50 -21.85 -38.23
CA GLU A 160 -15.95 -23.01 -37.42
C GLU A 160 -15.43 -24.36 -37.93
N SER A 161 -15.08 -24.45 -39.23
CA SER A 161 -14.49 -25.64 -39.83
C SER A 161 -12.99 -25.81 -39.58
N ASP A 162 -12.32 -24.84 -38.95
CA ASP A 162 -10.89 -24.90 -38.66
C ASP A 162 -10.58 -26.04 -37.67
N ALA A 163 -9.74 -26.98 -38.09
CA ALA A 163 -9.39 -28.15 -37.29
C ALA A 163 -8.75 -27.80 -35.94
N ARG A 164 -8.10 -26.63 -35.83
CA ARG A 164 -7.49 -26.16 -34.57
C ARG A 164 -8.54 -25.84 -33.52
N LEU A 165 -9.72 -25.34 -33.88
CA LEU A 165 -10.80 -25.09 -32.91
C LEU A 165 -11.23 -26.39 -32.24
N LYS A 166 -11.40 -27.46 -33.03
CA LYS A 166 -11.72 -28.79 -32.50
C LYS A 166 -10.61 -29.31 -31.60
N ALA A 167 -9.35 -29.17 -31.99
CA ALA A 167 -8.20 -29.58 -31.18
C ALA A 167 -8.14 -28.80 -29.84
N CYS A 168 -8.38 -27.48 -29.86
CA CYS A 168 -8.40 -26.66 -28.65
C CYS A 168 -9.53 -27.07 -27.69
N ARG A 169 -10.74 -27.32 -28.21
CA ARG A 169 -11.88 -27.80 -27.41
C ARG A 169 -11.59 -29.16 -26.77
N GLN A 170 -11.02 -30.09 -27.54
CA GLN A 170 -10.60 -31.39 -27.02
C GLN A 170 -9.51 -31.26 -25.95
N ALA A 171 -8.54 -30.36 -26.15
CA ALA A 171 -7.50 -30.10 -25.16
C ALA A 171 -8.05 -29.49 -23.85
N LEU A 172 -9.07 -28.62 -23.94
CA LEU A 172 -9.77 -28.11 -22.76
C LEU A 172 -10.45 -29.23 -21.97
N GLU A 173 -11.16 -30.12 -22.65
CA GLU A 173 -11.87 -31.25 -22.05
C GLU A 173 -10.92 -32.26 -21.41
N ASN A 174 -9.83 -32.59 -22.09
CA ASN A 174 -8.87 -33.61 -21.65
C ASN A 174 -7.78 -33.10 -20.70
N GLY A 175 -7.67 -31.78 -20.50
CA GLY A 175 -6.59 -31.18 -19.71
C GLY A 175 -5.23 -31.25 -20.40
N GLU A 176 -5.21 -31.21 -21.74
CA GLU A 176 -3.99 -31.23 -22.55
C GLU A 176 -3.41 -29.82 -22.74
N SER A 177 -2.23 -29.73 -23.35
CA SER A 177 -1.54 -28.47 -23.63
C SER A 177 -2.32 -27.62 -24.62
N LEU A 178 -2.87 -26.49 -24.15
CA LEU A 178 -3.62 -25.56 -25.00
C LEU A 178 -2.72 -24.97 -26.08
N ARG A 179 -1.45 -24.71 -25.77
CA ARG A 179 -0.48 -24.14 -26.71
C ARG A 179 -0.11 -25.12 -27.82
N GLU A 180 0.00 -26.42 -27.53
CA GLU A 180 0.26 -27.43 -28.55
C GLU A 180 -0.96 -27.63 -29.46
N ALA A 181 -2.17 -27.63 -28.88
CA ALA A 181 -3.41 -27.78 -29.64
C ALA A 181 -3.72 -26.59 -30.56
N SER A 182 -3.43 -25.37 -30.10
CA SER A 182 -3.70 -24.14 -30.85
C SER A 182 -2.56 -23.75 -31.80
N GLY A 183 -1.32 -24.09 -31.48
CA GLY A 183 -0.14 -23.50 -32.10
C GLY A 183 0.14 -22.09 -31.57
N PRO A 184 1.37 -21.56 -31.77
CA PRO A 184 1.83 -20.35 -31.09
C PRO A 184 1.03 -19.09 -31.43
N GLU A 185 0.63 -18.90 -32.69
CA GLU A 185 -0.08 -17.69 -33.13
C GLU A 185 -1.53 -17.65 -32.61
N LEU A 186 -2.25 -18.77 -32.71
CA LEU A 186 -3.61 -18.87 -32.19
C LEU A 186 -3.61 -18.83 -30.66
N HIS A 187 -2.66 -19.48 -29.99
CA HIS A 187 -2.52 -19.39 -28.53
C HIS A 187 -2.34 -17.94 -28.08
N ALA A 188 -1.49 -17.17 -28.76
CA ALA A 188 -1.27 -15.77 -28.44
C ALA A 188 -2.54 -14.92 -28.61
N THR A 189 -3.31 -15.15 -29.69
CA THR A 189 -4.58 -14.46 -29.93
C THR A 189 -5.63 -14.87 -28.90
N TRP A 190 -5.72 -16.15 -28.57
CA TRP A 190 -6.65 -16.67 -27.58
C TRP A 190 -6.35 -16.15 -26.18
N LEU A 191 -5.07 -16.08 -25.81
CA LEU A 191 -4.60 -15.46 -24.58
C LEU A 191 -4.98 -13.97 -24.54
N SER A 192 -4.74 -13.24 -25.64
CA SER A 192 -5.11 -11.83 -25.78
C SER A 192 -6.62 -11.61 -25.57
N ARG A 193 -7.47 -12.42 -26.24
CA ARG A 193 -8.93 -12.38 -26.07
C ARG A 193 -9.35 -12.70 -24.64
N SER A 194 -8.73 -13.71 -24.03
CA SER A 194 -9.02 -14.10 -22.66
C SER A 194 -8.73 -12.97 -21.67
N LYS A 195 -7.59 -12.27 -21.79
CA LYS A 195 -7.31 -11.10 -20.94
C LYS A 195 -8.38 -10.02 -21.05
N LEU A 196 -8.88 -9.73 -22.25
CA LEU A 196 -9.90 -8.70 -22.47
C LEU A 196 -11.23 -9.06 -21.77
N ILE A 197 -11.75 -10.27 -21.99
CA ILE A 197 -13.01 -10.72 -21.39
C ILE A 197 -12.86 -10.85 -19.85
N ASN A 198 -11.73 -11.38 -19.39
CA ASN A 198 -11.42 -11.48 -17.96
C ASN A 198 -11.37 -10.09 -17.30
N THR A 199 -10.92 -9.06 -18.00
CA THR A 199 -10.90 -7.67 -17.48
C THR A 199 -12.30 -7.20 -17.14
N LEU A 200 -13.25 -7.40 -18.05
CA LEU A 200 -14.64 -7.00 -17.86
C LEU A 200 -15.24 -7.72 -16.65
N SER A 201 -15.05 -9.04 -16.58
CA SER A 201 -15.54 -9.86 -15.47
C SER A 201 -14.93 -9.43 -14.14
N TYR A 202 -13.62 -9.18 -14.11
CA TYR A 202 -12.93 -8.78 -12.90
C TYR A 202 -13.34 -7.39 -12.42
N VAL A 203 -13.45 -6.42 -13.33
CA VAL A 203 -13.84 -5.05 -12.98
C VAL A 203 -15.27 -5.01 -12.45
N GLU A 204 -16.20 -5.78 -13.02
CA GLU A 204 -17.55 -5.92 -12.47
C GLU A 204 -17.53 -6.50 -11.05
N GLN A 205 -16.72 -7.55 -10.81
CA GLN A 205 -16.55 -8.14 -9.47
C GLN A 205 -15.95 -7.13 -8.47
N ALA A 206 -14.87 -6.45 -8.85
CA ALA A 206 -14.19 -5.48 -8.00
C ALA A 206 -15.10 -4.29 -7.62
N ASN A 207 -15.95 -3.83 -8.55
CA ASN A 207 -16.92 -2.76 -8.32
C ASN A 207 -18.03 -3.14 -7.34
N ARG A 208 -18.34 -4.45 -7.20
CA ARG A 208 -19.38 -4.96 -6.30
C ARG A 208 -18.84 -5.56 -5.00
N ASP A 209 -17.53 -5.76 -4.90
CA ASP A 209 -16.92 -6.36 -3.71
C ASP A 209 -17.09 -5.45 -2.49
N GLU A 210 -17.83 -5.94 -1.50
CA GLU A 210 -18.09 -5.25 -0.22
C GLU A 210 -16.80 -4.84 0.49
N ARG A 211 -15.68 -5.52 0.23
CA ARG A 211 -14.36 -5.15 0.74
C ARG A 211 -14.01 -3.68 0.47
N TYR A 212 -14.44 -3.13 -0.66
CA TYR A 212 -14.18 -1.75 -1.05
C TYR A 212 -15.33 -0.79 -0.70
N ALA A 213 -16.45 -1.31 -0.21
CA ALA A 213 -17.61 -0.50 0.14
C ALA A 213 -17.35 0.42 1.33
N LEU A 214 -17.97 1.61 1.31
CA LEU A 214 -17.89 2.60 2.38
C LEU A 214 -18.24 1.99 3.74
N LEU A 215 -19.36 1.26 3.84
CA LEU A 215 -19.85 0.66 5.08
C LEU A 215 -18.80 -0.24 5.77
N LYS A 216 -18.02 -1.02 5.01
CA LYS A 216 -16.96 -1.89 5.54
C LYS A 216 -15.73 -1.11 6.01
N ASN A 217 -15.52 0.10 5.49
CA ASN A 217 -14.32 0.91 5.70
C ASN A 217 -14.57 2.19 6.52
N SER A 218 -15.81 2.46 6.97
CA SER A 218 -16.15 3.61 7.81
C SER A 218 -15.92 3.40 9.32
N LYS A 219 -15.51 2.21 9.74
CA LYS A 219 -15.28 1.95 11.17
C LYS A 219 -14.02 2.67 11.64
N PRO A 220 -14.12 3.59 12.62
CA PRO A 220 -12.95 4.25 13.17
C PRO A 220 -12.06 3.23 13.90
N PRO A 221 -10.79 3.56 14.15
CA PRO A 221 -9.93 2.76 15.02
C PRO A 221 -10.59 2.52 16.38
N THR A 222 -10.40 1.33 16.93
CA THR A 222 -10.92 1.00 18.26
C THR A 222 -10.10 1.73 19.32
N LYS A 223 -10.75 2.67 20.01
CA LYS A 223 -10.20 3.41 21.15
C LYS A 223 -10.86 2.93 22.44
N VAL A 224 -10.12 2.98 23.56
CA VAL A 224 -10.60 2.56 24.89
C VAL A 224 -11.23 3.71 25.69
N GLY A 225 -11.17 4.94 25.17
CA GLY A 225 -11.73 6.13 25.82
C GLY A 225 -10.83 6.77 26.87
N SER A 226 -9.51 6.55 26.80
CA SER A 226 -8.50 7.23 27.63
C SER A 226 -7.49 7.97 26.76
N MET A 227 -7.05 9.12 27.24
CA MET A 227 -5.98 9.90 26.60
C MET A 227 -4.62 9.30 26.97
N LEU A 228 -3.69 9.30 26.01
CA LEU A 228 -2.29 9.04 26.31
C LEU A 228 -1.74 10.15 27.20
N GLU A 229 -0.93 9.73 28.17
CA GLU A 229 -0.09 10.64 28.96
C GLU A 229 1.37 10.52 28.50
N LEU A 230 2.23 11.41 28.98
CA LEU A 230 3.67 11.40 28.67
C LEU A 230 4.29 10.05 29.04
N PHE A 231 4.06 9.61 30.27
CA PHE A 231 4.41 8.29 30.78
C PHE A 231 3.14 7.45 30.99
N ASP A 232 3.28 6.18 31.35
CA ASP A 232 2.20 5.31 31.81
C ASP A 232 1.01 5.06 30.85
N CYS A 233 1.31 4.80 29.57
CA CYS A 233 0.27 4.28 28.67
C CYS A 233 -0.15 2.84 29.02
N LEU A 234 -1.08 2.26 28.25
CA LEU A 234 -1.49 0.86 28.44
C LEU A 234 -0.35 -0.17 28.28
N THR A 235 0.82 0.22 27.77
CA THR A 235 1.97 -0.68 27.53
C THR A 235 1.65 -1.90 26.65
N CYS A 236 0.77 -1.69 25.67
CA CYS A 236 0.36 -2.71 24.71
C CYS A 236 1.37 -2.93 23.57
N ASP A 237 2.42 -2.11 23.50
CA ASP A 237 3.57 -2.20 22.57
C ASP A 237 3.25 -2.08 21.09
N LYS A 238 1.98 -1.94 20.71
CA LYS A 238 1.54 -1.86 19.31
C LYS A 238 2.24 -0.75 18.51
N CYS A 239 2.57 0.37 19.14
CA CYS A 239 3.18 1.52 18.49
C CYS A 239 4.61 1.29 18.00
N ILE A 240 5.32 0.29 18.55
CA ILE A 240 6.69 -0.08 18.18
C ILE A 240 6.70 -0.77 16.79
N PRO A 241 6.09 -1.97 16.61
CA PRO A 241 6.17 -2.70 15.34
C PRO A 241 5.34 -2.08 14.21
N VAL A 242 4.47 -1.11 14.50
CA VAL A 242 3.73 -0.37 13.47
C VAL A 242 4.44 0.92 13.05
N CYS A 243 5.52 1.34 13.73
CA CYS A 243 6.27 2.50 13.30
C CYS A 243 7.10 2.16 12.05
N PRO A 244 6.84 2.76 10.87
CA PRO A 244 7.55 2.40 9.65
C PRO A 244 9.04 2.78 9.68
N ASN A 245 9.40 3.78 10.49
CA ASN A 245 10.76 4.28 10.63
C ASN A 245 11.45 3.76 11.92
N ASP A 246 10.81 2.84 12.65
CA ASP A 246 11.31 2.29 13.92
C ASP A 246 11.64 3.40 14.97
N ALA A 247 10.87 4.48 14.95
CA ALA A 247 11.09 5.63 15.82
C ALA A 247 10.54 5.42 17.25
N ASN A 248 9.57 4.54 17.45
CA ASN A 248 9.02 4.27 18.78
C ASN A 248 9.76 3.09 19.42
N PHE A 249 10.20 3.25 20.68
CA PHE A 249 10.96 2.21 21.37
C PHE A 249 10.58 2.09 22.85
N MET A 250 10.96 0.97 23.46
CA MET A 250 10.70 0.67 24.86
C MET A 250 11.81 1.24 25.75
N LEU A 251 11.40 1.86 26.86
CA LEU A 251 12.26 2.26 27.96
C LEU A 251 11.99 1.35 29.17
N SER A 252 13.03 0.63 29.61
CA SER A 252 12.96 -0.20 30.82
C SER A 252 13.16 0.65 32.07
N ILE A 253 12.11 1.35 32.49
CA ILE A 253 12.07 2.11 33.74
C ILE A 253 11.13 1.36 34.69
N PRO A 254 11.61 0.89 35.86
CA PRO A 254 10.77 0.17 36.81
C PRO A 254 9.69 1.10 37.39
N PRO A 255 8.57 0.55 37.89
CA PRO A 255 7.61 1.33 38.63
C PRO A 255 8.26 2.01 39.84
N GLU A 256 8.15 3.32 39.92
CA GLU A 256 8.77 4.14 40.95
C GLU A 256 8.02 5.46 41.13
N GLN A 257 8.02 5.99 42.35
CA GLN A 257 7.60 7.36 42.62
C GLN A 257 8.82 8.27 42.67
N ILE A 258 8.92 9.17 41.69
CA ILE A 258 10.03 10.11 41.55
C ILE A 258 9.57 11.48 42.06
N HIS A 259 10.31 12.06 43.00
CA HIS A 259 10.04 13.42 43.49
C HIS A 259 10.56 14.44 42.46
N VAL A 260 9.66 15.23 41.90
CA VAL A 260 9.98 16.21 40.87
C VAL A 260 10.56 17.46 41.53
N LYS A 261 11.77 17.83 41.10
CA LYS A 261 12.47 19.03 41.53
C LYS A 261 12.45 20.05 40.41
N THR A 262 11.96 21.25 40.68
CA THR A 262 12.03 22.39 39.76
C THR A 262 13.17 23.30 40.16
N LEU A 263 14.04 23.60 39.21
CA LEU A 263 15.06 24.63 39.33
C LEU A 263 14.45 25.97 38.91
N ARG A 264 14.50 26.99 39.78
CA ARG A 264 14.10 28.36 39.46
C ARG A 264 15.32 29.27 39.55
N LEU A 265 15.50 30.14 38.56
CA LEU A 265 16.50 31.20 38.60
C LEU A 265 15.85 32.47 39.17
N GLN A 266 16.27 32.89 40.36
CA GLN A 266 15.82 34.14 41.02
C GLN A 266 17.04 34.95 41.43
N ASP A 267 17.08 36.23 41.05
CA ASP A 267 18.16 37.17 41.38
C ASP A 267 19.58 36.64 41.05
N GLY A 268 19.71 35.89 39.95
CA GLY A 268 20.97 35.29 39.52
C GLY A 268 21.40 34.02 40.29
N ASN A 269 20.59 33.55 41.25
CA ASN A 269 20.83 32.32 41.99
C ASN A 269 19.81 31.24 41.62
N TRP A 270 20.28 29.99 41.46
CA TRP A 270 19.42 28.84 41.28
C TRP A 270 18.90 28.35 42.62
N THR A 271 17.59 28.24 42.76
CA THR A 271 16.92 27.57 43.87
C THR A 271 16.26 26.28 43.40
N VAL A 272 16.29 25.25 44.23
CA VAL A 272 15.67 23.95 43.96
C VAL A 272 14.47 23.79 44.89
N GLU A 273 13.30 23.59 44.31
CA GLU A 273 12.07 23.34 45.04
C GLU A 273 11.50 21.99 44.60
N GLU A 274 10.98 21.20 45.54
CA GLU A 274 10.22 20.01 45.21
C GLU A 274 8.79 20.43 44.86
N THR A 275 8.39 20.22 43.62
CA THR A 275 7.15 20.77 43.05
C THR A 275 6.08 19.73 42.78
N GLY A 276 6.41 18.44 42.91
CA GLY A 276 5.43 17.38 42.70
C GLY A 276 6.03 15.98 42.75
N LYS A 277 5.23 15.00 42.33
CA LYS A 277 5.59 13.59 42.27
C LYS A 277 5.19 13.04 40.90
N LEU A 278 6.12 12.35 40.25
CA LEU A 278 5.87 11.56 39.06
C LEU A 278 5.74 10.10 39.50
N ASN A 279 4.55 9.53 39.35
CA ASN A 279 4.33 8.10 39.58
C ASN A 279 4.47 7.38 38.25
N LEU A 280 5.38 6.41 38.21
CA LEU A 280 5.49 5.45 37.12
C LEU A 280 4.96 4.12 37.65
N GLU A 281 3.85 3.65 37.10
CA GLU A 281 3.16 2.44 37.57
C GLU A 281 3.25 1.29 36.56
N LYS A 282 3.52 1.61 35.30
CA LYS A 282 3.50 0.60 34.23
C LYS A 282 4.81 -0.16 34.14
N LYS A 283 4.72 -1.39 33.61
CA LYS A 283 5.85 -2.34 33.48
C LYS A 283 7.08 -1.77 32.75
N HIS A 284 6.85 -0.85 31.83
CA HIS A 284 7.87 -0.15 31.05
C HIS A 284 7.26 1.11 30.46
N GLN A 285 8.12 2.00 29.94
CA GLN A 285 7.70 3.23 29.30
C GLN A 285 7.94 3.16 27.78
N ILE A 286 7.28 4.02 27.03
CA ILE A 286 7.47 4.15 25.58
C ILE A 286 8.03 5.52 25.29
N ALA A 287 9.00 5.59 24.39
CA ALA A 287 9.59 6.82 23.91
C ALA A 287 9.63 6.85 22.38
N ASN A 288 9.93 8.04 21.85
CA ASN A 288 10.08 8.29 20.43
C ASN A 288 11.47 8.89 20.13
N PHE A 289 12.16 8.38 19.12
CA PHE A 289 13.38 8.98 18.60
C PHE A 289 13.03 9.93 17.46
N ALA A 290 13.07 11.22 17.75
CA ALA A 290 12.52 12.25 16.88
C ALA A 290 13.18 12.30 15.51
N ASP A 291 14.50 12.06 15.46
CA ASP A 291 15.30 12.10 14.24
C ASP A 291 14.84 11.05 13.20
N PHE A 292 14.20 9.96 13.64
CA PHE A 292 13.64 8.94 12.75
C PHE A 292 12.14 9.17 12.49
N CYS A 293 11.46 9.97 13.31
CA CYS A 293 10.04 10.20 13.17
C CYS A 293 9.74 11.22 12.05
N ASN A 294 8.89 10.83 11.10
CA ASN A 294 8.37 11.74 10.08
C ASN A 294 6.92 12.18 10.37
N GLU A 295 6.46 11.99 11.60
CA GLU A 295 5.12 12.40 12.07
C GLU A 295 3.96 11.85 11.23
N CYS A 296 4.14 10.69 10.58
CA CYS A 296 3.13 10.07 9.72
C CYS A 296 1.82 9.66 10.43
N GLY A 297 1.75 9.74 11.77
CA GLY A 297 0.56 9.42 12.54
C GLY A 297 0.17 7.94 12.59
N ASN A 298 0.91 7.03 11.93
CA ASN A 298 0.51 5.62 11.87
C ASN A 298 0.36 4.99 13.26
N CYS A 299 1.24 5.34 14.21
CA CYS A 299 1.16 4.82 15.57
C CYS A 299 -0.08 5.27 16.35
N ASP A 300 -0.71 6.40 16.01
CA ASP A 300 -1.98 6.84 16.63
C ASP A 300 -3.14 5.93 16.21
N ILE A 301 -3.22 5.60 14.91
CA ILE A 301 -4.26 4.73 14.35
C ILE A 301 -4.29 3.37 15.06
N PHE A 302 -3.13 2.82 15.44
CA PHE A 302 -3.04 1.54 16.15
C PHE A 302 -3.05 1.68 17.68
N CYS A 303 -2.90 2.91 18.20
CA CYS A 303 -2.92 3.13 19.64
C CYS A 303 -4.36 2.97 20.15
N PRO A 304 -4.59 2.15 21.18
CA PRO A 304 -5.90 2.05 21.82
C PRO A 304 -6.28 3.33 22.59
N GLU A 305 -5.32 4.18 22.90
CA GLU A 305 -5.50 5.45 23.60
C GLU A 305 -5.48 6.62 22.60
N ASP A 306 -6.06 7.74 22.98
CA ASP A 306 -6.17 8.93 22.15
C ASP A 306 -4.93 9.84 22.25
N GLY A 307 -4.61 10.54 21.16
CA GLY A 307 -3.57 11.57 21.10
C GLY A 307 -2.23 11.17 20.43
N GLY A 308 -2.02 9.87 20.17
CA GLY A 308 -0.91 9.40 19.34
C GLY A 308 0.47 9.34 20.03
N PRO A 309 1.17 8.19 19.98
CA PRO A 309 2.49 8.05 20.59
C PRO A 309 3.54 9.02 20.04
N TYR A 310 3.52 9.34 18.75
CA TYR A 310 4.48 10.25 18.14
C TYR A 310 4.40 11.68 18.71
N VAL A 311 3.23 12.11 19.20
CA VAL A 311 3.03 13.46 19.77
C VAL A 311 3.30 13.45 21.27
N LEU A 312 2.69 12.50 21.98
CA LEU A 312 2.58 12.57 23.43
C LEU A 312 3.68 11.84 24.20
N LYS A 313 4.39 10.89 23.57
CA LYS A 313 5.49 10.18 24.25
C LYS A 313 6.78 10.99 24.25
N PRO A 314 7.61 10.86 25.31
CA PRO A 314 8.83 11.62 25.43
C PRO A 314 9.73 11.39 24.21
N ARG A 315 10.23 12.50 23.67
CA ARG A 315 11.11 12.50 22.50
C ARG A 315 12.57 12.58 22.90
N PHE A 316 13.38 11.79 22.21
CA PHE A 316 14.84 11.81 22.28
C PHE A 316 15.37 12.33 20.97
N PHE A 317 16.36 13.21 21.05
CA PHE A 317 16.94 13.87 19.89
C PHE A 317 18.40 13.46 19.73
N GLY A 318 18.81 13.18 18.50
CA GLY A 318 20.21 12.86 18.18
C GLY A 318 21.06 14.11 17.94
N SER A 319 20.43 15.27 17.76
CA SER A 319 21.10 16.54 17.50
C SER A 319 20.39 17.73 18.15
N ARG A 320 21.17 18.77 18.47
CA ARG A 320 20.64 20.07 18.92
C ARG A 320 19.70 20.70 17.90
N GLN A 321 19.95 20.50 16.61
CA GLN A 321 19.10 21.01 15.54
C GLN A 321 17.70 20.38 15.60
N SER A 322 17.63 19.04 15.73
CA SER A 322 16.36 18.32 15.88
C SER A 322 15.60 18.77 17.12
N PHE A 323 16.29 18.90 18.26
CA PHE A 323 15.67 19.39 19.50
C PHE A 323 15.02 20.77 19.33
N LEU A 324 15.74 21.73 18.72
CA LEU A 324 15.21 23.07 18.48
C LEU A 324 14.01 23.08 17.53
N GLN A 325 14.02 22.21 16.51
CA GLN A 325 12.91 22.06 15.57
C GLN A 325 11.62 21.59 16.27
N PHE A 326 11.74 20.75 17.31
CA PHE A 326 10.63 20.16 18.04
C PHE A 326 10.43 20.75 19.43
N SER A 327 10.84 22.01 19.66
CA SER A 327 10.80 22.68 20.98
C SER A 327 9.42 22.75 21.66
N GLY A 328 8.33 22.49 20.92
CA GLY A 328 6.98 22.35 21.48
C GLY A 328 6.60 20.95 21.98
N HIS A 329 7.52 19.97 21.94
CA HIS A 329 7.29 18.60 22.39
C HIS A 329 8.12 18.28 23.63
N GLU A 330 7.56 17.43 24.50
CA GLU A 330 8.24 16.92 25.68
C GLU A 330 9.40 15.99 25.29
N GLY A 331 10.61 16.26 25.78
CA GLY A 331 11.81 15.51 25.44
C GLY A 331 13.10 16.21 25.86
N PHE A 332 14.25 15.60 25.56
CA PHE A 332 15.55 16.21 25.84
C PHE A 332 16.63 15.79 24.83
N TYR A 333 17.65 16.63 24.70
CA TYR A 333 18.89 16.32 23.99
C TYR A 333 20.07 16.35 24.97
N ILE A 334 21.01 15.41 24.86
CA ILE A 334 22.24 15.43 25.64
C ILE A 334 23.40 15.85 24.74
N GLU A 335 23.93 17.04 24.99
CA GLU A 335 25.17 17.51 24.40
C GLU A 335 26.33 17.01 25.27
N ARG A 336 27.16 16.11 24.72
CA ARG A 336 28.32 15.56 25.42
C ARG A 336 29.59 16.29 25.01
N ASP A 337 30.31 16.83 25.99
CA ASP A 337 31.62 17.44 25.78
C ASP A 337 32.69 16.82 26.73
N ALA A 338 33.95 17.24 26.58
CA ALA A 338 35.04 16.69 27.38
C ALA A 338 34.99 17.11 28.87
N GLY A 339 34.18 18.12 29.21
CA GLY A 339 33.99 18.66 30.56
C GLY A 339 32.71 18.17 31.26
N GLY A 340 31.80 17.50 30.55
CA GLY A 340 30.58 16.90 31.09
C GLY A 340 29.45 16.75 30.06
N ASP A 341 28.28 16.41 30.57
CA ASP A 341 27.05 16.31 29.77
C ASP A 341 26.15 17.53 30.06
N THR A 342 25.70 18.21 29.01
CA THR A 342 24.69 19.26 29.08
C THR A 342 23.35 18.68 28.62
N VAL A 343 22.32 18.73 29.46
CA VAL A 343 20.95 18.35 29.11
C VAL A 343 20.21 19.59 28.63
N LEU A 344 19.73 19.55 27.39
CA LEU A 344 18.97 20.61 26.73
C LEU A 344 17.50 20.24 26.62
#